data_AF-A0A662K052-F1
#
_entry.id   AF-A0A662K052-F1
#
_cell.length_a   1.000
_cell.length_b   1.000
_cell.length_c   1.000
_cell.angle_alpha   90.00
_cell.angle_beta   90.00
_cell.angle_gamma   90.00
#
_symmetry.space_group_name_H-M   'P 1'
#
loop_
_entity.id
_entity.type
_entity.pdbx_description
1 polymer ?
#
loop_
_entity_poly.entity_id
_entity_poly.type
_entity_poly.pdbx_seq_one_letter_code
_entity_poly.pdbx_strand_id
1 'polypeptide(L)'
;QIKQEKKNIKLAKELKNKCEKLGIKFKTDIFYPKKRKNSICASPFYKLFFNSNGYTTPCPIMPHFNLIKTTDIMEAWNSKEMLKFRRRIIKGDYPKWCRDHCGY
;
A
#
# COMPACT_ATOMS: atom_id res chain seq x y z
N GLN A 1 17.68 8.15 0.53
CA GLN A 1 16.46 8.01 1.35
C GLN A 1 16.20 9.22 2.26
N ILE A 2 17.11 9.61 3.17
CA ILE A 2 16.87 10.68 4.17
C ILE A 2 16.49 12.06 3.57
N LYS A 3 17.12 12.49 2.47
CA LYS A 3 16.79 13.77 1.81
C LYS A 3 15.36 13.79 1.22
N GLN A 4 14.93 12.68 0.62
CA GLN A 4 13.60 12.56 0.03
C GLN A 4 12.52 12.53 1.11
N GLU A 5 12.78 11.84 2.22
CA GLU A 5 11.87 11.76 3.35
C GLU A 5 11.64 13.14 3.99
N LYS A 6 12.73 13.91 4.20
CA LYS A 6 12.64 15.31 4.67
C LYS A 6 11.84 16.21 3.72
N LYS A 7 12.01 16.05 2.41
CA LYS A 7 11.26 16.81 1.39
C LYS A 7 9.77 16.47 1.44
N ASN A 8 9.44 15.18 1.55
CA ASN A 8 8.06 14.73 1.63
C ASN A 8 7.38 15.24 2.92
N ILE A 9 8.08 15.21 4.07
CA ILE A 9 7.56 15.74 5.34
C ILE A 9 7.24 17.24 5.23
N LYS A 10 8.12 18.02 4.58
CA LYS A 10 7.89 19.45 4.36
C LYS A 10 6.61 19.67 3.52
N LEU A 11 6.47 18.94 2.42
CA LEU A 11 5.29 19.01 1.55
C LEU A 11 4.00 18.64 2.28
N ALA A 12 4.02 17.57 3.09
CA ALA A 12 2.87 17.15 3.88
C ALA A 12 2.42 18.22 4.89
N LYS A 13 3.37 18.94 5.50
CA LYS A 13 3.07 20.07 6.39
C LYS A 13 2.49 21.26 5.63
N GLU A 14 3.06 21.60 4.48
CA GLU A 14 2.55 22.68 3.63
C GLU A 14 1.12 22.40 3.16
N LEU A 15 0.82 21.16 2.76
CA LEU A 15 -0.51 20.75 2.35
C LEU A 15 -1.50 20.79 3.52
N LYS A 16 -1.10 20.28 4.70
CA LYS A 16 -1.91 20.38 5.92
C LYS A 16 -2.33 21.82 6.19
N ASN A 17 -1.38 22.76 6.14
CA ASN A 17 -1.66 24.18 6.39
C ASN A 17 -2.64 24.76 5.37
N LYS A 18 -2.51 24.40 4.08
CA LYS A 18 -3.45 24.84 3.04
C LYS A 18 -4.85 24.28 3.27
N CYS A 19 -4.96 22.99 3.62
CA CYS A 19 -6.24 22.36 3.93
C CYS A 19 -6.91 22.98 5.15
N GLU A 20 -6.17 23.20 6.24
CA GLU A 20 -6.72 23.78 7.48
C GLU A 20 -7.22 25.21 7.28
N LYS A 21 -6.54 26.02 6.45
CA LYS A 21 -7.03 27.35 6.05
C LYS A 21 -8.36 27.32 5.30
N LEU A 22 -8.68 26.21 4.65
CA LEU A 22 -9.95 25.99 3.95
C LEU A 22 -10.98 25.26 4.82
N GLY A 23 -10.72 25.07 6.12
CA GLY A 23 -11.60 24.33 7.03
C GLY A 23 -11.58 22.81 6.83
N ILE A 24 -10.64 22.28 6.04
CA ILE A 24 -10.50 20.86 5.76
C ILE A 24 -9.57 20.23 6.81
N LYS A 25 -10.11 19.31 7.63
CA LYS A 25 -9.30 18.55 8.60
C LYS A 25 -8.35 17.60 7.86
N PHE A 26 -7.05 17.82 8.01
CA PHE A 26 -6.02 17.02 7.32
C PHE A 26 -5.11 16.28 8.31
N LYS A 27 -5.07 14.96 8.18
CA LYS A 27 -4.28 14.05 9.02
C LYS A 27 -2.98 13.65 8.33
N THR A 28 -1.85 14.14 8.82
CA THR A 28 -0.51 13.90 8.24
C THR A 28 0.08 12.54 8.58
N ASP A 29 -0.43 11.88 9.62
CA ASP A 29 -0.03 10.55 10.10
C ASP A 29 -0.38 9.42 9.12
N ILE A 30 -1.38 9.64 8.26
CA ILE A 30 -1.78 8.68 7.21
C ILE A 30 -0.68 8.54 6.13
N PHE A 31 0.09 9.60 5.88
CA PHE A 31 1.14 9.59 4.86
C PHE A 31 2.44 8.92 5.32
N TYR A 32 2.59 8.70 6.63
CA TYR A 32 3.79 8.10 7.23
C TYR A 32 3.39 7.18 8.37
N PRO A 33 2.79 6.01 8.10
CA PRO A 33 2.73 4.99 9.12
C PRO A 33 4.18 4.68 9.53
N LYS A 34 4.60 5.11 10.72
CA LYS A 34 5.89 4.74 11.31
C LYS A 34 5.93 3.23 11.36
N LYS A 35 6.61 2.61 10.40
CA LYS A 35 6.76 1.16 10.35
C LYS A 35 7.57 0.74 11.56
N ARG A 36 6.95 -0.07 12.42
CA ARG A 36 7.67 -0.72 13.51
C ARG A 36 8.61 -1.76 12.90
N LYS A 37 9.79 -1.95 13.50
CA LYS A 37 10.69 -3.06 13.18
C LYS A 37 9.88 -4.36 13.28
N ASN A 38 9.91 -5.20 12.25
CA ASN A 38 9.10 -6.43 12.10
C ASN A 38 7.58 -6.22 11.87
N SER A 39 7.13 -5.02 11.47
CA SER A 39 5.73 -4.85 11.10
C SER A 39 5.37 -5.58 9.81
N ILE A 40 4.30 -6.37 9.85
CA ILE A 40 3.77 -7.09 8.68
C ILE A 40 2.87 -6.13 7.88
N CYS A 41 3.01 -6.12 6.55
CA CYS A 41 2.05 -5.41 5.70
C CYS A 41 0.66 -6.04 5.81
N ALA A 42 -0.29 -5.34 6.43
CA ALA A 42 -1.64 -5.86 6.62
C ALA A 42 -2.50 -5.80 5.35
N SER A 43 -2.21 -4.89 4.40
CA SER A 43 -3.05 -4.63 3.22
C SER A 43 -3.58 -5.89 2.52
N PRO A 44 -2.75 -6.91 2.25
CA PRO A 44 -3.19 -8.08 1.48
C PRO A 44 -4.19 -8.97 2.22
N PHE A 45 -4.36 -8.78 3.54
CA PHE A 45 -5.19 -9.62 4.41
C PHE A 45 -6.58 -9.03 4.68
N TYR A 46 -6.81 -7.76 4.37
CA TYR A 46 -8.11 -7.11 4.61
C TYR A 46 -8.61 -6.25 3.45
N LYS A 47 -7.83 -6.12 2.36
CA LYS A 47 -8.21 -5.41 1.14
C LYS A 47 -7.91 -6.22 -0.10
N LEU A 48 -8.80 -6.11 -1.08
CA LEU A 48 -8.63 -6.57 -2.46
C LEU A 48 -8.87 -5.36 -3.36
N PHE A 49 -8.05 -5.21 -4.38
CA PHE A 49 -8.17 -4.11 -5.33
C PHE A 49 -8.35 -4.67 -6.73
N PHE A 50 -9.12 -3.95 -7.54
CA PHE A 50 -9.31 -4.23 -8.96
C PHE A 50 -8.71 -3.07 -9.75
N ASN A 51 -7.92 -3.36 -10.78
CA ASN A 51 -7.50 -2.34 -11.73
C ASN A 51 -8.55 -2.15 -12.84
N SER A 52 -8.38 -1.11 -13.66
CA SER A 52 -9.29 -0.80 -14.78
C SER A 52 -9.36 -1.89 -15.85
N ASN A 53 -8.40 -2.82 -15.86
CA ASN A 53 -8.34 -3.95 -16.80
C ASN A 53 -9.05 -5.21 -16.24
N GLY A 54 -9.66 -5.11 -15.06
CA GLY A 54 -10.39 -6.20 -14.39
C GLY A 54 -9.49 -7.22 -13.68
N TYR A 55 -8.20 -6.93 -13.52
CA TYR A 55 -7.31 -7.77 -12.72
C TYR A 55 -7.34 -7.37 -11.26
N THR A 56 -7.17 -8.37 -10.40
CA THR A 56 -7.01 -8.15 -8.98
C THR A 56 -5.55 -7.88 -8.61
N THR A 57 -5.35 -7.06 -7.59
CA THR A 57 -4.04 -6.69 -7.05
C THR A 57 -4.10 -6.61 -5.52
N PRO A 58 -3.03 -6.98 -4.78
CA PRO A 58 -3.04 -7.00 -3.31
C PRO A 58 -2.77 -5.62 -2.69
N CYS A 59 -2.44 -4.62 -3.50
CA CYS A 59 -2.05 -3.28 -3.06
C CYS A 59 -2.38 -2.24 -4.15
N PRO A 60 -2.92 -1.05 -3.81
CA PRO A 60 -3.32 -0.06 -4.82
C PRO A 60 -2.11 0.64 -5.46
N ILE A 61 -0.94 0.55 -4.83
CA ILE A 61 0.34 1.03 -5.37
C ILE A 61 0.83 0.10 -6.50
N MET A 62 0.17 -1.05 -6.70
CA MET A 62 0.53 -2.05 -7.69
C MET A 62 -0.55 -2.25 -8.77
N PRO A 63 -0.97 -1.20 -9.49
CA PRO A 63 -2.02 -1.37 -10.50
C PRO A 63 -1.60 -2.30 -11.65
N HIS A 64 -0.28 -2.47 -11.88
CA HIS A 64 0.25 -3.36 -12.93
C HIS A 64 0.45 -4.81 -12.48
N PHE A 65 0.29 -5.11 -11.19
CA PHE A 65 0.49 -6.47 -10.69
C PHE A 65 -0.82 -7.24 -10.77
N ASN A 66 -0.97 -7.85 -11.92
CA ASN A 66 -2.12 -8.66 -12.29
C ASN A 66 -1.99 -10.03 -11.63
N LEU A 67 -2.72 -10.26 -10.53
CA LEU A 67 -2.78 -11.58 -9.88
C LEU A 67 -3.66 -12.53 -10.68
N ILE A 68 -4.94 -12.18 -10.79
CA ILE A 68 -5.96 -12.97 -11.48
C ILE A 68 -7.03 -12.04 -12.04
N LYS A 69 -7.59 -12.41 -13.19
CA LYS A 69 -8.75 -11.76 -13.79
C LYS A 69 -9.97 -12.64 -13.54
N THR A 70 -10.84 -12.20 -12.63
CA THR A 70 -12.12 -12.86 -12.32
C THR A 70 -13.10 -11.82 -11.80
N THR A 71 -14.38 -12.10 -11.97
CA THR A 71 -15.49 -11.32 -11.40
C THR A 71 -15.90 -11.84 -10.03
N ASP A 72 -15.44 -13.03 -9.62
CA ASP A 72 -15.73 -13.60 -8.31
C ASP A 72 -14.67 -13.14 -7.28
N ILE A 73 -15.14 -12.40 -6.28
CA ILE A 73 -14.30 -11.87 -5.19
C ILE A 73 -13.69 -12.99 -4.36
N MET A 74 -14.43 -14.07 -4.08
CA MET A 74 -13.97 -15.18 -3.26
C MET A 74 -12.92 -16.02 -4.00
N GLU A 75 -13.10 -16.20 -5.30
CA GLU A 75 -12.08 -16.80 -6.16
C GLU A 75 -10.81 -15.95 -6.16
N ALA A 76 -10.92 -14.65 -6.41
CA ALA A 76 -9.77 -13.74 -6.38
C ALA A 76 -9.06 -13.72 -5.02
N TRP A 77 -9.83 -13.70 -3.94
CA TRP A 77 -9.33 -13.65 -2.57
C TRP A 77 -8.53 -14.90 -2.22
N ASN A 78 -8.94 -16.06 -2.74
CA ASN A 78 -8.33 -17.36 -2.47
C ASN A 78 -7.49 -17.88 -3.63
N SER A 79 -7.19 -17.04 -4.62
CA SER A 79 -6.37 -17.43 -5.77
C SER A 79 -4.99 -17.90 -5.30
N LYS A 80 -4.39 -18.82 -6.07
CA LYS A 80 -3.06 -19.37 -5.80
C LYS A 80 -2.02 -18.25 -5.66
N GLU A 81 -2.14 -17.22 -6.50
CA GLU A 81 -1.26 -16.06 -6.56
C GLU A 81 -1.43 -15.16 -5.33
N MET A 82 -2.67 -14.88 -4.92
CA MET A 82 -2.97 -14.11 -3.71
C MET A 82 -2.47 -14.83 -2.45
N LEU A 83 -2.73 -16.13 -2.33
CA LEU A 83 -2.26 -16.95 -1.22
C LEU A 83 -0.73 -17.04 -1.19
N LYS A 84 -0.09 -17.22 -2.36
CA LYS A 84 1.38 -17.19 -2.49
C LYS A 84 1.93 -15.85 -2.02
N PHE A 85 1.32 -14.75 -2.41
CA PHE A 85 1.73 -13.41 -1.99
C PHE A 85 1.62 -13.24 -0.47
N ARG A 86 0.46 -13.54 0.14
CA ARG A 86 0.25 -13.48 1.59
C ARG A 86 1.27 -14.30 2.39
N ARG A 87 1.56 -15.53 1.95
CA ARG A 87 2.57 -16.40 2.58
C ARG A 87 3.96 -15.76 2.57
N ARG A 88 4.34 -15.09 1.48
CA ARG A 88 5.62 -14.37 1.40
C ARG A 88 5.67 -13.19 2.38
N ILE A 89 4.59 -12.41 2.46
CA ILE A 89 4.47 -11.28 3.39
C ILE A 89 4.59 -11.71 4.85
N ILE A 90 3.94 -12.81 5.25
CA ILE A 90 4.06 -13.37 6.62
C ILE A 90 5.50 -13.77 6.93
N LYS A 91 6.24 -14.30 5.94
CA LYS A 91 7.65 -14.70 6.08
C LYS A 91 8.63 -13.53 6.07
N GLY A 92 8.17 -12.30 5.87
CA GLY A 92 9.04 -11.14 5.66
C GLY A 92 9.74 -11.13 4.29
N ASP A 93 9.37 -12.02 3.37
CA ASP A 93 9.86 -12.03 1.99
C ASP A 93 9.06 -11.03 1.14
N TYR A 94 9.39 -9.76 1.32
CA TYR A 94 8.80 -8.69 0.53
C TYR A 94 9.41 -8.65 -0.88
N PRO A 95 8.62 -8.45 -1.94
CA PRO A 95 9.20 -8.12 -3.24
C PRO A 95 9.99 -6.81 -3.22
N LYS A 96 10.94 -6.63 -4.14
CA LYS A 96 11.78 -5.41 -4.22
C LYS A 96 10.95 -4.12 -4.15
N TRP A 97 9.86 -4.04 -4.91
CA TRP A 97 9.01 -2.85 -4.94
C TRP A 97 8.32 -2.54 -3.59
N CYS A 98 8.00 -3.54 -2.76
CA CYS A 98 7.50 -3.32 -1.38
C CYS A 98 8.55 -2.57 -0.55
N ARG A 99 9.82 -2.95 -0.73
CA ARG A 99 10.95 -2.33 -0.06
C ARG A 99 11.20 -0.92 -0.58
N ASP A 100 11.16 -0.75 -1.90
CA ASP A 100 11.43 0.54 -2.53
C ASP A 100 10.34 1.59 -2.24
N HIS A 101 9.06 1.22 -2.31
CA HIS A 101 7.94 2.16 -2.10
C HIS A 101 7.57 2.33 -0.63
N CYS A 102 7.53 1.23 0.12
CA CYS A 102 7.02 1.27 1.48
C CYS A 102 8.15 1.19 2.51
N GLY A 103 9.33 0.63 2.19
CA GLY A 103 10.40 0.37 3.15
C GLY A 103 10.15 -0.87 4.03
N TYR A 104 9.61 -1.95 3.45
CA TYR A 104 9.58 -3.27 4.08
C TYR A 104 10.88 -4.04 3.85
#